data_AF-R8WAF8-F1
#
_entry.id   AF-R8WAF8-F1
#
_cell.length_a   1.000
_cell.length_b   1.000
_cell.length_c   1.000
_cell.angle_alpha   90.00
_cell.angle_beta   90.00
_cell.angle_gamma   90.00
#
_symmetry.space_group_name_H-M   'P 1'
#
loop_
_entity.id
_entity.type
_entity.pdbx_description
1 polymer ?
#
loop_
_entity_poly.entity_id
_entity_poly.type
_entity_poly.pdbx_seq_one_letter_code
_entity_poly.pdbx_strand_id
1 'polypeptide(L)'
;MQAIMETLFDVVYLTSVITIGCLMIRGSKGNRQFRLFGWMAVILGAGDAFHLVPRALALCTTGLENYTVALGLGKWITSVTMTIFYVLLYYVWRQRYQVHGQNNLTAAVYLLSALRIILCMMPQNEWLSADAPLSWGIYRNIPFALLGLLIIVLFYRSAKQHNDQAFAGCG
;
A
#
# COMPACT_ATOMS: atom_id res chain seq x y z
N MET A 1 1.73 -8.34 27.05
CA MET A 1 1.58 -9.39 26.02
C MET A 1 1.28 -8.79 24.65
N GLN A 2 0.18 -8.04 24.47
CA GLN A 2 -0.20 -7.44 23.18
C GLN A 2 0.87 -6.51 22.58
N ALA A 3 1.42 -5.58 23.36
CA ALA A 3 2.47 -4.65 22.90
C ALA A 3 3.71 -5.36 22.32
N ILE A 4 4.13 -6.47 22.93
CA ILE A 4 5.30 -7.24 22.51
C ILE A 4 5.00 -7.99 21.21
N MET A 5 3.82 -8.60 21.10
CA MET A 5 3.40 -9.33 19.90
C MET A 5 3.20 -8.40 18.70
N GLU A 6 2.57 -7.23 18.90
CA GLU A 6 2.39 -6.22 17.85
C GLU A 6 3.73 -5.67 17.38
N THR A 7 4.62 -5.31 18.31
CA THR A 7 5.95 -4.79 17.98
C THR A 7 6.81 -5.83 17.25
N LEU A 8 6.78 -7.08 17.70
CA LEU A 8 7.51 -8.17 17.05
C LEU A 8 6.99 -8.40 15.62
N PHE A 9 5.67 -8.44 15.45
CA PHE A 9 5.05 -8.58 14.13
C PHE A 9 5.46 -7.43 13.21
N ASP A 10 5.40 -6.19 13.68
CA ASP A 10 5.74 -5.00 12.91
C ASP A 10 7.21 -5.03 12.45
N VAL A 11 8.13 -5.41 13.35
CA VAL A 11 9.56 -5.55 13.03
C VAL A 11 9.80 -6.66 12.01
N VAL A 12 9.21 -7.84 12.21
CA VAL A 12 9.36 -8.98 11.29
C VAL A 12 8.77 -8.65 9.92
N TYR A 13 7.60 -8.01 9.87
CA TYR A 13 6.95 -7.56 8.64
C TYR A 13 7.84 -6.59 7.87
N LEU A 14 8.28 -5.52 8.53
CA LEU A 14 9.04 -4.44 7.88
C LEU A 14 10.38 -4.95 7.36
N THR A 15 11.09 -5.73 8.17
CA THR A 15 12.37 -6.33 7.78
C THR A 15 12.19 -7.31 6.62
N SER A 16 11.15 -8.14 6.65
CA SER A 16 10.87 -9.10 5.57
C SER A 16 10.54 -8.41 4.25
N VAL A 17 9.59 -7.46 4.26
CA VAL A 17 9.17 -6.72 3.06
C VAL A 17 10.33 -5.98 2.41
N ILE A 18 11.14 -5.27 3.21
CA ILE A 18 12.29 -4.52 2.70
C ILE A 18 13.38 -5.48 2.18
N THR A 19 13.65 -6.57 2.91
CA THR A 19 14.66 -7.56 2.52
C THR A 19 14.28 -8.24 1.21
N ILE A 20 13.04 -8.72 1.09
CA ILE A 20 12.52 -9.33 -0.14
C ILE A 20 12.59 -8.32 -1.28
N GLY A 21 12.15 -7.07 -1.06
CA GLY A 21 12.22 -6.01 -2.07
C GLY A 21 13.64 -5.77 -2.58
N CYS A 22 14.61 -5.65 -1.66
CA CYS A 22 16.03 -5.50 -1.99
C CYS A 22 16.60 -6.70 -2.75
N LEU A 23 16.26 -7.93 -2.33
CA LEU A 23 16.65 -9.16 -3.02
C LEU A 23 16.05 -9.21 -4.43
N MET A 24 14.81 -8.77 -4.61
CA MET A 24 14.17 -8.71 -5.92
C MET A 24 14.87 -7.70 -6.85
N ILE A 25 15.25 -6.53 -6.33
CA ILE A 25 15.99 -5.53 -7.11
C ILE A 25 17.37 -6.07 -7.53
N ARG A 26 18.12 -6.67 -6.60
CA ARG A 26 19.46 -7.22 -6.87
C ARG A 26 19.42 -8.45 -7.78
N GLY A 27 18.43 -9.31 -7.61
CA GLY A 27 18.24 -10.53 -8.39
C GLY A 27 17.63 -10.31 -9.77
N SER A 28 17.35 -9.07 -10.17
CA SER A 28 16.48 -8.81 -11.32
C SER A 28 17.06 -9.17 -12.68
N LYS A 29 18.36 -9.46 -12.82
CA LYS A 29 19.04 -9.98 -14.05
C LYS A 29 18.47 -9.45 -15.38
N GLY A 30 18.11 -8.16 -15.46
CA GLY A 30 17.50 -7.52 -16.64
C GLY A 30 15.97 -7.60 -16.78
N ASN A 31 15.26 -8.38 -15.97
CA ASN A 31 13.80 -8.40 -15.91
C ASN A 31 13.26 -7.14 -15.21
N ARG A 32 12.72 -6.22 -16.02
CA ARG A 32 12.15 -4.94 -15.57
C ARG A 32 10.96 -5.11 -14.63
N GLN A 33 10.14 -6.15 -14.78
CA GLN A 33 8.99 -6.39 -13.89
C GLN A 33 9.45 -6.76 -12.48
N PHE A 34 10.43 -7.67 -12.37
CA PHE A 34 10.94 -8.11 -11.07
C PHE A 34 11.61 -6.95 -10.31
N ARG A 35 12.31 -6.07 -11.02
CA ARG A 35 12.87 -4.83 -10.45
C ARG A 35 11.78 -3.85 -9.99
N LEU A 36 10.69 -3.72 -10.75
CA LEU A 36 9.56 -2.86 -10.38
C LEU A 36 8.87 -3.36 -9.11
N PHE A 37 8.59 -4.67 -9.02
CA PHE A 37 8.02 -5.26 -7.81
C PHE A 37 8.93 -5.09 -6.59
N GLY A 38 10.25 -5.24 -6.77
CA GLY A 38 11.21 -4.99 -5.71
C GLY A 38 11.18 -3.54 -5.20
N TRP A 39 11.16 -2.55 -6.12
CA TRP A 39 10.99 -1.15 -5.74
C TRP A 39 9.66 -0.87 -5.05
N MET A 40 8.57 -1.47 -5.52
CA MET A 40 7.26 -1.34 -4.88
C MET A 40 7.28 -1.86 -3.44
N ALA A 41 7.90 -3.02 -3.19
CA ALA A 41 8.02 -3.58 -1.85
C ALA A 41 8.85 -2.67 -0.93
N VAL A 42 9.97 -2.13 -1.40
CA VAL A 42 10.80 -1.20 -0.62
C VAL A 42 10.07 0.11 -0.32
N ILE A 43 9.40 0.70 -1.31
CA ILE A 43 8.62 1.94 -1.13
C ILE A 43 7.48 1.73 -0.14
N LEU A 44 6.77 0.59 -0.25
CA LEU A 44 5.68 0.25 0.65
C LEU A 44 6.20 0.05 2.09
N GLY A 45 7.23 -0.77 2.26
CA GLY A 45 7.85 -1.01 3.57
C GLY A 45 8.40 0.28 4.20
N ALA A 46 9.05 1.14 3.41
CA ALA A 46 9.52 2.44 3.89
C ALA A 46 8.35 3.35 4.31
N GLY A 47 7.24 3.35 3.55
CA GLY A 47 6.03 4.10 3.89
C GLY A 47 5.34 3.61 5.16
N ASP A 48 5.31 2.30 5.37
CA ASP A 48 4.73 1.69 6.58
C ASP A 48 5.57 1.96 7.82
N ALA A 49 6.90 2.06 7.69
CA ALA A 49 7.79 2.39 8.80
C ALA A 49 7.40 3.70 9.50
N PHE A 50 6.89 4.70 8.77
CA PHE A 50 6.48 5.97 9.35
C PHE A 50 5.32 5.87 10.34
N HIS A 51 4.49 4.82 10.30
CA HIS A 51 3.44 4.61 11.31
C HIS A 51 3.77 3.44 12.25
N LEU A 52 4.43 2.39 11.77
CA LEU A 52 4.77 1.21 12.58
C LEU A 52 5.87 1.50 13.60
N VAL A 53 6.88 2.30 13.25
CA VAL A 53 7.96 2.64 14.19
C VAL A 53 7.45 3.50 15.35
N PRO A 54 6.70 4.60 15.14
CA PRO A 54 6.08 5.33 16.24
C PRO A 54 5.10 4.48 17.06
N ARG A 55 4.38 3.55 16.43
CA ARG A 55 3.46 2.65 17.12
C ARG A 55 4.18 1.68 18.05
N ALA A 56 5.21 1.01 17.56
CA ALA A 56 6.06 0.13 18.36
C ALA A 56 6.66 0.88 19.55
N LEU A 57 7.19 2.09 19.32
CA LEU A 57 7.72 2.93 20.40
C LEU A 57 6.65 3.30 21.42
N ALA A 58 5.48 3.76 20.96
CA ALA A 58 4.37 4.16 21.84
C ALA A 58 3.85 3.01 22.71
N LEU A 59 3.80 1.79 22.16
CA LEU A 59 3.41 0.57 22.89
C LEU A 59 4.45 0.14 23.92
N CYS A 60 5.73 0.51 23.73
CA CYS A 60 6.84 0.12 24.60
C CYS A 60 7.25 1.20 25.62
N THR A 61 6.82 2.46 25.48
CA THR A 61 7.25 3.58 26.36
C THR A 61 6.11 4.19 27.18
N THR A 62 5.42 5.19 26.63
CA THR A 62 4.54 6.14 27.35
C THR A 62 3.08 6.12 26.89
N GLY A 63 2.68 5.13 26.08
CA GLY A 63 1.32 4.96 25.58
C GLY A 63 1.03 5.72 24.27
N LEU A 64 0.00 5.30 23.52
CA LEU A 64 -0.36 5.87 22.21
C LEU A 64 -0.73 7.36 22.27
N GLU A 65 -1.20 7.85 23.41
CA GLU A 65 -1.67 9.23 23.59
C GLU A 65 -0.55 10.26 23.41
N ASN A 66 0.68 9.93 23.83
CA ASN A 66 1.86 10.80 23.69
C ASN A 66 2.45 10.79 22.26
N TYR A 67 2.05 9.84 21.42
CA TYR A 67 2.51 9.68 20.04
C TYR A 67 1.42 9.98 19.01
N THR A 68 0.28 10.53 19.41
CA THR A 68 -0.86 10.87 18.54
C THR A 68 -0.45 11.62 17.27
N VAL A 69 0.42 12.63 17.41
CA VAL A 69 0.96 13.40 16.27
C VAL A 69 1.79 12.51 15.33
N ALA A 70 2.72 11.72 15.87
CA ALA A 70 3.60 10.86 15.08
C ALA A 70 2.84 9.72 14.40
N LEU A 71 1.89 9.11 15.11
CA LEU A 71 0.97 8.08 14.59
C LEU A 71 0.06 8.64 13.51
N GLY A 72 -0.45 9.86 13.70
CA GLY A 72 -1.27 10.59 12.75
C GLY A 72 -0.55 10.86 11.44
N LEU A 73 0.63 11.47 11.53
CA LEU A 73 1.51 11.72 10.38
C LEU A 73 1.92 10.42 9.70
N GLY A 74 2.26 9.39 10.47
CA GLY A 74 2.58 8.07 9.95
C GLY A 74 1.44 7.50 9.11
N LYS A 75 0.22 7.49 9.65
CA LYS A 75 -0.97 7.00 8.92
C LYS A 75 -1.26 7.81 7.66
N TRP A 76 -1.04 9.13 7.69
CA TRP A 76 -1.18 9.97 6.51
C TRP A 76 -0.16 9.60 5.43
N ILE A 77 1.12 9.50 5.79
CA ILE A 77 2.20 9.09 4.87
C ILE A 77 1.89 7.69 4.30
N THR A 78 1.57 6.72 5.15
CA THR A 78 1.23 5.36 4.74
C THR A 78 0.01 5.32 3.80
N SER A 79 -1.01 6.16 4.02
CA SER A 79 -2.17 6.24 3.12
C SER A 79 -1.77 6.74 1.71
N VAL A 80 -0.88 7.74 1.65
CA VAL A 80 -0.37 8.27 0.38
C VAL A 80 0.53 7.24 -0.31
N THR A 81 1.47 6.62 0.39
CA THR A 81 2.37 5.60 -0.18
C THR A 81 1.59 4.38 -0.68
N MET A 82 0.56 3.93 0.05
CA MET A 82 -0.35 2.88 -0.41
C MET A 82 -1.07 3.29 -1.69
N THR A 83 -1.51 4.54 -1.83
CA THR A 83 -2.15 5.01 -3.06
C THR A 83 -1.19 4.94 -4.24
N ILE A 84 0.04 5.41 -4.06
CA ILE A 84 1.10 5.34 -5.07
C ILE A 84 1.40 3.88 -5.43
N PHE A 85 1.47 3.00 -4.44
CA PHE A 85 1.70 1.56 -4.65
C PHE A 85 0.67 0.96 -5.60
N TYR A 86 -0.62 1.24 -5.42
CA TYR A 86 -1.63 0.68 -6.32
C TYR A 86 -1.60 1.29 -7.73
N VAL A 87 -1.24 2.57 -7.86
CA VAL A 87 -0.99 3.18 -9.18
C VAL A 87 0.19 2.49 -9.87
N LEU A 88 1.28 2.23 -9.15
CA LEU A 88 2.41 1.46 -9.67
C LEU A 88 2.00 0.04 -10.04
N LEU A 89 1.17 -0.61 -9.22
CA LEU A 89 0.65 -1.96 -9.47
C LEU A 89 -0.19 -2.01 -10.75
N TYR A 90 -0.98 -0.97 -11.02
CA TYR A 90 -1.69 -0.78 -12.29
C TYR A 90 -0.72 -0.71 -13.48
N TYR A 91 0.36 0.05 -13.37
CA TYR A 91 1.36 0.14 -14.41
C TYR A 91 2.09 -1.18 -14.65
N VAL A 92 2.41 -1.90 -13.58
CA VAL A 92 3.01 -3.24 -13.66
C VAL A 92 2.06 -4.21 -14.36
N TRP A 93 0.76 -4.19 -14.04
CA TRP A 93 -0.25 -4.99 -14.74
C TRP A 93 -0.28 -4.67 -16.24
N ARG A 94 -0.34 -3.38 -16.59
CA ARG A 94 -0.33 -2.94 -18.01
C ARG A 94 0.92 -3.42 -18.75
N GLN A 95 2.09 -3.29 -18.12
CA GLN A 95 3.35 -3.72 -18.70
C GLN A 95 3.42 -5.25 -18.83
N ARG A 96 2.90 -5.99 -17.84
CA ARG A 96 2.92 -7.46 -17.80
C ARG A 96 2.10 -8.08 -18.92
N TYR A 97 0.88 -7.58 -19.13
CA TYR A 97 -0.05 -8.11 -20.12
C TYR A 97 -0.03 -7.33 -21.44
N GLN A 98 0.98 -6.47 -21.65
CA GLN A 98 1.12 -5.58 -22.80
C GLN A 98 -0.18 -4.87 -23.20
N VAL A 99 -0.95 -4.40 -22.21
CA VAL A 99 -2.24 -3.76 -22.44
C VAL A 99 -2.02 -2.31 -22.90
N HIS A 100 -2.32 -2.06 -24.17
CA HIS A 100 -2.24 -0.74 -24.82
C HIS A 100 -3.66 -0.23 -25.12
N GLY A 101 -3.90 1.09 -24.97
CA GLY A 101 -5.16 1.73 -25.38
C GLY A 101 -6.30 1.80 -24.36
N GLN A 102 -6.10 1.39 -23.10
CA GLN A 102 -7.15 1.49 -22.06
C GLN A 102 -7.15 2.85 -21.34
N ASN A 103 -7.42 3.92 -22.08
CA ASN A 103 -7.43 5.29 -21.56
C ASN A 103 -8.50 5.49 -20.48
N ASN A 104 -9.69 4.89 -20.64
CA ASN A 104 -10.78 4.99 -19.65
C ASN A 104 -10.40 4.36 -18.31
N LEU A 105 -9.69 3.23 -18.33
CA LEU A 105 -9.25 2.55 -17.12
C LEU A 105 -8.12 3.32 -16.42
N THR A 106 -7.17 3.85 -17.21
CA THR A 106 -6.11 4.71 -16.66
C THR A 106 -6.72 5.95 -16.00
N ALA A 107 -7.71 6.58 -16.66
CA ALA A 107 -8.43 7.71 -16.11
C ALA A 107 -9.17 7.35 -14.81
N ALA A 108 -9.84 6.20 -14.74
CA ALA A 108 -10.52 5.72 -13.53
C ALA A 108 -9.55 5.51 -12.36
N VAL A 109 -8.40 4.86 -12.59
CA VAL A 109 -7.36 4.66 -11.57
C VAL A 109 -6.84 6.00 -11.06
N TYR A 110 -6.61 6.95 -11.97
CA TYR A 110 -6.12 8.28 -11.63
C TYR A 110 -7.16 9.10 -10.88
N LEU A 111 -8.42 9.07 -11.29
CA LEU A 111 -9.54 9.72 -10.61
C LEU A 111 -9.70 9.18 -9.18
N LEU A 112 -9.71 7.86 -9.01
CA LEU A 112 -9.83 7.23 -7.68
C LEU A 112 -8.62 7.57 -6.79
N SER A 113 -7.41 7.57 -7.36
CA SER A 113 -6.20 7.93 -6.63
C SER A 113 -6.18 9.40 -6.22
N ALA A 114 -6.54 10.31 -7.14
CA ALA A 114 -6.63 11.73 -6.88
C ALA A 114 -7.71 12.05 -5.84
N LEU A 115 -8.90 11.44 -5.98
CA LEU A 115 -9.98 11.54 -5.00
C LEU A 115 -9.49 11.09 -3.62
N ARG A 116 -8.77 9.97 -3.53
CA ARG A 116 -8.19 9.51 -2.26
C ARG A 116 -7.19 10.49 -1.67
N ILE A 117 -6.27 11.04 -2.48
CA ILE A 117 -5.28 12.01 -2.00
C ILE A 117 -5.98 13.28 -1.50
N ILE A 118 -6.96 13.81 -2.24
CA ILE A 118 -7.76 14.96 -1.84
C ILE A 118 -8.48 14.67 -0.52
N LEU A 119 -9.16 13.53 -0.43
CA LEU A 119 -9.84 13.11 0.81
C LEU A 119 -8.86 12.93 1.96
N CYS A 120 -7.61 12.54 1.73
CA CYS A 120 -6.58 12.45 2.78
C CYS A 120 -6.01 13.81 3.20
N MET A 121 -6.03 14.81 2.31
CA MET A 121 -5.55 16.17 2.60
C MET A 121 -6.59 17.04 3.33
N MET A 122 -7.85 16.61 3.34
CA MET A 122 -8.93 17.34 4.02
C MET A 122 -8.65 17.44 5.53
N PRO A 123 -8.69 18.65 6.12
CA PRO A 123 -8.37 18.85 7.55
C PRO A 123 -9.31 18.10 8.49
N GLN A 124 -10.52 17.77 8.01
CA GLN A 124 -11.54 17.00 8.74
C GLN A 124 -11.14 15.55 9.04
N ASN A 125 -10.06 15.03 8.45
CA ASN A 125 -9.51 13.74 8.87
C ASN A 125 -8.98 13.76 10.30
N GLU A 126 -8.64 14.95 10.80
CA GLU A 126 -8.05 15.17 12.12
C GLU A 126 -6.95 14.15 12.42
N TRP A 127 -6.02 13.96 11.48
CA TRP A 127 -4.99 12.93 11.59
C TRP A 127 -4.20 13.02 12.91
N LEU A 128 -4.06 14.23 13.46
CA LEU A 128 -3.32 14.53 14.68
C LEU A 128 -4.18 14.50 15.96
N SER A 129 -5.49 14.29 15.84
CA SER A 129 -6.43 14.20 16.97
C SER A 129 -6.59 12.75 17.41
N ALA A 130 -6.75 12.54 18.71
CA ALA A 130 -7.14 11.24 19.27
C ALA A 130 -8.59 10.87 18.89
N ASP A 131 -9.45 11.86 18.70
CA ASP A 131 -10.88 11.74 18.41
C ASP A 131 -11.19 11.86 16.90
N ALA A 132 -10.31 11.33 16.05
CA ALA A 132 -10.49 11.41 14.60
C ALA A 132 -11.84 10.80 14.16
N PRO A 133 -12.67 11.52 13.38
CA PRO A 133 -14.01 11.06 13.04
C PRO A 133 -13.99 9.81 12.15
N LEU A 134 -14.69 8.76 12.60
CA LEU A 134 -14.78 7.47 11.90
C LEU A 134 -15.35 7.60 10.48
N SER A 135 -16.26 8.55 10.24
CA SER A 135 -16.88 8.80 8.94
C SER A 135 -15.86 9.19 7.88
N TRP A 136 -14.89 10.05 8.20
CA TRP A 136 -13.79 10.42 7.30
C TRP A 136 -12.85 9.26 7.02
N GLY A 137 -12.66 8.38 8.01
CA GLY A 137 -11.99 7.09 7.84
C GLY A 137 -12.67 6.21 6.79
N ILE A 138 -14.00 6.17 6.77
CA ILE A 138 -14.77 5.44 5.76
C ILE A 138 -14.65 6.11 4.39
N TYR A 139 -14.83 7.43 4.30
CA TYR A 139 -14.79 8.16 3.03
C TYR A 139 -13.47 8.00 2.28
N ARG A 140 -12.32 8.08 2.97
CA ARG A 140 -11.01 7.87 2.34
C ARG A 140 -10.74 6.41 1.94
N ASN A 141 -11.40 5.46 2.61
CA ASN A 141 -11.22 4.02 2.37
C ASN A 141 -12.13 3.50 1.24
N ILE A 142 -13.23 4.17 0.91
CA ILE A 142 -14.09 3.76 -0.22
C ILE A 142 -13.31 3.81 -1.55
N PRO A 143 -12.67 4.92 -1.95
CA PRO A 143 -11.86 4.96 -3.17
C PRO A 143 -10.71 3.95 -3.14
N PHE A 144 -10.12 3.73 -1.97
CA PHE A 144 -9.06 2.73 -1.78
C PHE A 144 -9.56 1.31 -2.07
N ALA A 145 -10.69 0.92 -1.47
CA ALA A 145 -11.29 -0.40 -1.66
C ALA A 145 -11.71 -0.62 -3.11
N LEU A 146 -12.31 0.39 -3.76
CA LEU A 146 -12.67 0.34 -5.18
C LEU A 146 -11.45 0.17 -6.06
N LEU A 147 -10.38 0.91 -5.79
CA LEU A 147 -9.14 0.82 -6.54
C LEU A 147 -8.49 -0.56 -6.34
N GLY A 148 -8.43 -1.06 -5.11
CA GLY A 148 -7.95 -2.40 -4.81
C GLY A 148 -8.73 -3.50 -5.51
N LEU A 149 -10.07 -3.43 -5.47
CA LEU A 149 -10.96 -4.37 -6.16
C LEU A 149 -10.74 -4.33 -7.68
N LEU A 150 -10.62 -3.13 -8.26
CA LEU A 150 -10.35 -2.94 -9.68
C LEU A 150 -9.05 -3.64 -10.07
N ILE A 151 -7.96 -3.45 -9.31
CA ILE A 151 -6.68 -4.11 -9.59
C ILE A 151 -6.78 -5.63 -9.47
N ILE A 152 -7.45 -6.16 -8.44
CA ILE A 152 -7.67 -7.60 -8.29
C ILE A 152 -8.41 -8.18 -9.50
N VAL A 153 -9.51 -7.55 -9.93
CA VAL A 153 -10.31 -8.00 -11.08
C VAL A 153 -9.49 -7.98 -12.37
N LEU A 154 -8.65 -6.95 -12.57
CA LEU A 154 -7.77 -6.85 -13.74
C LEU A 154 -6.74 -7.98 -13.76
N PHE A 155 -6.04 -8.24 -12.65
CA PHE A 155 -5.08 -9.33 -12.57
C PHE A 155 -5.75 -10.69 -12.77
N TYR A 156 -6.90 -10.92 -12.13
CA TYR A 156 -7.63 -12.18 -12.25
C TYR A 156 -8.09 -12.44 -13.70
N ARG A 157 -8.70 -11.44 -14.35
CA ARG A 157 -9.12 -11.57 -15.76
C ARG A 157 -7.94 -11.79 -16.69
N SER A 158 -6.86 -11.03 -16.52
CA SER A 158 -5.69 -11.14 -17.39
C SER A 158 -4.94 -12.46 -17.21
N ALA A 159 -4.82 -12.96 -15.97
CA ALA A 159 -4.23 -14.27 -15.69
C ALA A 159 -5.05 -15.40 -16.34
N LYS A 160 -6.39 -15.33 -16.26
CA LYS A 160 -7.29 -16.28 -16.90
C LYS A 160 -7.22 -16.23 -18.44
N GLN A 161 -7.11 -15.03 -19.01
CA GLN A 161 -7.03 -14.84 -20.47
C GLN A 161 -5.69 -15.26 -21.07
N HIS A 162 -4.59 -15.05 -20.35
CA HIS A 162 -3.23 -15.37 -20.83
C HIS A 162 -2.77 -16.78 -20.43
N ASN A 163 -3.65 -17.60 -19.84
CA ASN A 163 -3.36 -18.95 -19.39
C ASN A 163 -2.09 -19.01 -18.50
N ASP A 164 -1.94 -17.99 -17.65
CA ASP A 164 -0.71 -17.70 -16.90
C ASP A 164 -0.58 -18.76 -15.78
N GLN A 165 0.20 -19.82 -16.03
CA GLN A 165 0.30 -21.00 -15.15
C GLN A 165 0.84 -20.71 -13.74
N ALA A 166 1.38 -19.51 -13.49
CA ALA A 166 1.79 -19.06 -12.16
C ALA A 166 0.61 -18.89 -11.17
N PHE A 167 -0.64 -18.81 -11.66
CA PHE A 167 -1.85 -18.75 -10.83
C PHE A 167 -2.76 -19.99 -10.94
N ALA A 168 -2.38 -21.00 -11.75
CA ALA A 168 -3.18 -22.19 -12.00
C ALA A 168 -2.99 -23.32 -10.96
N GLY A 169 -2.27 -23.05 -9.86
CA GLY A 169 -2.02 -24.01 -8.79
C GLY A 169 -3.08 -23.99 -7.70
N CYS A 170 -4.29 -24.43 -8.03
CA CYS A 170 -5.28 -25.03 -7.10
C CYS A 170 -6.36 -25.66 -8.00
N GLY A 171 -6.00 -26.80 -8.58
CA GLY A 171 -6.97 -27.79 -9.05
C GLY A 171 -7.45 -28.63 -7.87
#